data_AF-A0A9P6BBF8-F1
#
_entry.id   AF-A0A9P6BBF8-F1
#
_cell.length_a   1.000
_cell.length_b   1.000
_cell.length_c   1.000
_cell.angle_alpha   90.00
_cell.angle_beta   90.00
_cell.angle_gamma   90.00
#
_symmetry.space_group_name_H-M   'P 1'
#
loop_
_entity.id
_entity.type
_entity.pdbx_description
1 polymer ?
#
loop_
_entity_poly.entity_id
_entity_poly.type
_entity_poly.pdbx_seq_one_letter_code
_entity_poly.pdbx_strand_id
1 'polypeptide(L)'
;AARAWEDSTKRSYGASLSHWAKWCDINGIPKDEQMLIDSVLLACFTANATGSIGISGFNNWFSSLQAWHIYHTMQWNGGDEYIQLILSGVRKLAPSSSTHDPRPPVWLAHLEAIYDVLDFLNSYDMACWAVVCTAFWGVARLGKVTVSSAKAIDPTQNILWKALMT
;
A
#
# COMPACT_ATOMS: atom_id res chain seq x y z
N ALA A 1 7.17 -13.94 13.69
CA ALA A 1 6.94 -12.55 13.22
C ALA A 1 6.88 -12.43 11.68
N ALA A 2 7.84 -12.96 10.90
CA ALA A 2 7.90 -12.73 9.44
C ALA A 2 6.68 -13.21 8.60
N ARG A 3 5.90 -14.19 9.08
CA ARG A 3 4.64 -14.62 8.42
C ARG A 3 3.43 -13.75 8.75
N ALA A 4 3.58 -12.75 9.63
CA ALA A 4 2.47 -11.88 10.04
C ALA A 4 2.10 -10.83 8.97
N TRP A 5 2.92 -10.65 7.94
CA TRP A 5 2.69 -9.67 6.88
C TRP A 5 2.56 -10.33 5.52
N GLU A 6 1.68 -9.78 4.69
CA GLU A 6 1.54 -10.12 3.29
C GLU A 6 2.83 -9.81 2.50
N ASP A 7 3.07 -10.53 1.41
CA ASP A 7 4.28 -10.34 0.61
C ASP A 7 4.36 -8.95 -0.03
N SER A 8 3.22 -8.34 -0.36
CA SER A 8 3.15 -6.94 -0.80
C SER A 8 3.61 -5.98 0.29
N THR A 9 3.20 -6.20 1.55
CA THR A 9 3.61 -5.41 2.71
C THR A 9 5.10 -5.57 2.97
N LYS A 10 5.65 -6.79 2.90
CA LYS A 10 7.09 -7.03 3.05
C LYS A 10 7.92 -6.26 2.02
N ARG A 11 7.48 -6.25 0.75
CA ARG A 11 8.15 -5.50 -0.31
C ARG A 11 8.11 -4.00 -0.04
N SER A 12 6.95 -3.47 0.33
CA SER A 12 6.79 -2.06 0.70
C SER A 12 7.69 -1.68 1.88
N TYR A 13 7.71 -2.50 2.93
CA TYR A 13 8.55 -2.26 4.11
C TYR A 13 10.04 -2.37 3.79
N GLY A 14 10.44 -3.35 2.97
CA GLY A 14 11.83 -3.48 2.52
C GLY A 14 12.30 -2.25 1.74
N ALA A 15 11.45 -1.69 0.87
CA ALA A 15 11.75 -0.45 0.15
C ALA A 15 11.91 0.74 1.11
N SER A 16 11.00 0.90 2.07
CA SER A 16 11.06 1.96 3.10
C SER A 16 12.31 1.85 3.98
N LEU A 17 12.67 0.64 4.43
CA LEU A 17 13.90 0.40 5.19
C LEU A 17 15.16 0.72 4.37
N SER A 18 15.13 0.45 3.06
CA SER A 18 16.22 0.82 2.16
C SER A 18 16.36 2.34 2.02
N HIS A 19 15.24 3.07 1.99
CA HIS A 19 15.26 4.55 2.01
C HIS A 19 15.84 5.10 3.31
N TRP A 20 15.47 4.54 4.45
CA TRP A 20 16.05 4.88 5.75
C TRP A 20 17.55 4.64 5.77
N ALA A 21 17.99 3.42 5.46
CA ALA A 21 19.41 3.07 5.46
C ALA A 21 20.24 3.97 4.53
N LYS A 22 19.73 4.24 3.32
CA LYS A 22 20.38 5.16 2.38
C LYS A 22 20.49 6.57 2.94
N TRP A 23 19.43 7.09 3.58
CA TRP A 23 19.47 8.41 4.21
C TRP A 23 20.50 8.45 5.34
N CYS A 24 20.53 7.42 6.20
CA CYS A 24 21.52 7.32 7.26
C CYS A 24 22.96 7.29 6.72
N ASP A 25 23.21 6.52 5.66
CA ASP A 25 24.54 6.42 5.05
C ASP A 25 24.98 7.76 4.43
N ILE A 26 24.07 8.51 3.79
CA ILE A 26 24.35 9.85 3.23
C ILE A 26 24.68 10.86 4.34
N ASN A 27 24.01 10.76 5.49
CA ASN A 27 24.19 11.69 6.61
C ASN A 27 25.24 11.23 7.62
N GLY A 28 25.96 10.13 7.33
CA GLY A 28 27.04 9.62 8.19
C GLY A 28 26.56 9.12 9.56
N ILE A 29 25.31 8.67 9.68
CA ILE A 29 24.75 8.20 10.95
C ILE A 29 25.41 6.86 11.34
N PRO A 30 26.03 6.73 12.53
CA PRO A 30 26.62 5.50 13.02
C PRO A 30 25.62 4.33 13.05
N LYS A 31 26.06 3.10 12.76
CA LYS A 31 25.16 1.93 12.63
C LYS A 31 24.41 1.59 13.91
N ASP A 32 25.01 1.86 15.06
CA ASP A 32 24.41 1.75 16.38
C ASP A 32 23.29 2.79 16.59
N GLU A 33 23.46 4.02 16.12
CA GLU A 33 22.41 5.06 16.13
C GLU A 33 21.30 4.76 15.11
N GLN A 34 21.61 4.13 13.97
CA GLN A 34 20.60 3.67 13.00
C GLN A 34 19.62 2.66 13.62
N MET A 35 20.06 1.92 14.65
CA MET A 35 19.29 0.91 15.38
C MET A 35 18.49 1.51 16.53
N LEU A 36 19.00 2.59 17.12
CA LEU A 36 18.35 3.38 18.16
C LEU A 36 17.65 4.58 17.49
N ILE A 37 16.53 4.31 16.79
CA ILE A 37 15.72 5.36 16.14
C ILE A 37 15.10 6.26 17.22
N ASP A 38 15.84 7.30 17.60
CA ASP A 38 15.38 8.36 18.48
C ASP A 38 14.44 9.34 17.75
N SER A 39 13.58 10.04 18.49
CA SER A 39 12.59 10.95 17.93
C SER A 39 13.24 12.12 17.17
N VAL A 40 14.43 12.57 17.57
CA VAL A 40 15.17 13.62 16.84
C VAL A 40 15.69 13.09 15.50
N LEU A 41 16.23 11.88 15.46
CA LEU A 41 16.75 11.30 14.21
C LEU A 41 15.62 11.06 13.20
N LEU A 42 14.49 10.55 13.69
CA LEU A 42 13.28 10.34 12.90
C LEU A 42 12.68 11.66 12.40
N ALA A 43 12.77 12.73 13.19
CA ALA A 43 12.41 14.09 12.78
C ALA A 43 13.29 14.60 11.63
N CYS A 44 14.61 14.44 11.73
CA CYS A 44 15.55 14.84 10.68
C CYS A 44 15.29 14.10 9.36
N PHE A 45 15.06 12.78 9.43
CA PHE A 45 14.69 11.99 8.26
C PHE A 45 13.38 12.48 7.63
N THR A 46 12.40 12.80 8.46
CA THR A 46 11.09 13.29 8.01
C THR A 46 11.21 14.66 7.33
N ALA A 47 11.97 15.58 7.94
CA ALA A 47 12.25 16.90 7.38
C ALA A 47 12.94 16.81 6.01
N ASN A 48 13.91 15.91 5.85
CA ASN A 48 14.63 15.72 4.59
C ASN A 48 13.73 15.31 3.41
N ALA A 49 12.66 14.56 3.67
CA ALA A 49 11.73 14.10 2.63
C ALA A 49 10.46 14.97 2.51
N THR A 50 10.33 16.01 3.34
CA THR A 50 9.13 16.85 3.37
C THR A 50 8.93 17.54 2.01
N GLY A 51 7.69 17.56 1.53
CA GLY A 51 7.34 18.10 0.21
C GLY A 51 7.65 17.17 -0.97
N SER A 52 8.45 16.12 -0.78
CA SER A 52 8.79 15.15 -1.85
C SER A 52 7.83 13.98 -1.94
N ILE A 53 7.21 13.60 -0.81
CA ILE A 53 6.24 12.50 -0.73
C ILE A 53 4.98 12.92 0.03
N GLY A 54 3.86 12.26 -0.27
CA GLY A 54 2.62 12.44 0.47
C GLY A 54 2.66 11.83 1.87
N ILE A 55 1.69 12.22 2.71
CA ILE A 55 1.56 11.72 4.09
C ILE A 55 1.41 10.20 4.17
N SER A 56 0.79 9.57 3.16
CA SER A 56 0.68 8.11 3.07
C SER A 56 2.04 7.42 2.93
N GLY A 57 2.98 8.04 2.22
CA GLY A 57 4.36 7.56 2.09
C GLY A 57 5.09 7.60 3.43
N PHE A 58 4.98 8.71 4.16
CA PHE A 58 5.53 8.82 5.52
C PHE A 58 4.93 7.78 6.46
N ASN A 59 3.61 7.61 6.47
CA ASN A 59 2.98 6.59 7.30
C ASN A 59 3.54 5.18 6.99
N ASN A 60 3.73 4.85 5.70
CA ASN A 60 4.32 3.57 5.30
C ASN A 60 5.79 3.44 5.75
N TRP A 61 6.58 4.50 5.67
CA TRP A 61 7.95 4.51 6.20
C TRP A 61 7.96 4.25 7.70
N PHE A 62 7.13 4.97 8.47
CA PHE A 62 7.05 4.82 9.92
C PHE A 62 6.55 3.44 10.33
N SER A 63 5.52 2.91 9.67
CA SER A 63 5.04 1.55 9.92
C SER A 63 6.11 0.50 9.61
N SER A 64 6.96 0.72 8.59
CA SER A 64 8.06 -0.20 8.29
C SER A 64 9.16 -0.18 9.35
N LEU A 65 9.53 1.01 9.85
CA LEU A 65 10.52 1.18 10.91
C LEU A 65 9.99 0.60 12.22
N GLN A 66 8.74 0.88 12.57
CA GLN A 66 8.08 0.29 13.72
C GLN A 66 8.04 -1.25 13.64
N ALA A 67 7.69 -1.80 12.48
CA ALA A 67 7.68 -3.24 12.24
C ALA A 67 9.07 -3.86 12.41
N TRP A 68 10.12 -3.18 11.95
CA TRP A 68 11.51 -3.59 12.14
C TRP A 68 11.90 -3.58 13.63
N HIS A 69 11.58 -2.52 14.37
CA HIS A 69 11.80 -2.45 15.83
C HIS A 69 11.09 -3.58 16.58
N ILE A 70 9.81 -3.81 16.27
CA ILE A 70 9.01 -4.90 16.88
C ILE A 70 9.66 -6.26 16.58
N TYR A 71 10.08 -6.48 15.33
CA TYR A 71 10.74 -7.73 14.93
C TYR A 71 12.03 -7.99 15.72
N HIS A 72 12.80 -6.93 15.99
CA HIS A 72 14.05 -6.99 16.75
C HIS A 72 13.86 -6.80 18.26
N THR A 73 12.62 -6.79 18.76
CA THR A 73 12.29 -6.58 20.18
C THR A 73 12.89 -5.30 20.78
N MET A 74 12.97 -4.24 19.96
CA MET A 74 13.47 -2.93 20.35
C MET A 74 12.33 -1.99 20.70
N GLN A 75 12.61 -1.01 21.56
CA GLN A 75 11.68 0.06 21.85
C GLN A 75 11.45 0.92 20.60
N TRP A 76 10.18 1.24 20.33
CA TRP A 76 9.79 2.15 19.25
C TRP A 76 9.43 3.52 19.82
N ASN A 77 10.20 4.55 19.45
CA ASN A 77 9.99 5.92 19.94
C ASN A 77 9.18 6.80 18.97
N GLY A 78 8.75 6.28 17.81
CA GLY A 78 7.95 7.06 16.86
C GLY A 78 6.51 7.36 17.29
N GLY A 79 6.11 6.94 18.50
CA GLY A 79 4.86 7.34 19.14
C GLY A 79 4.95 8.65 19.93
N ASP A 80 6.13 9.28 20.00
CA ASP A 80 6.36 10.55 20.69
C ASP A 80 5.46 11.67 20.12
N GLU A 81 4.93 12.51 21.02
CA GLU A 81 4.13 13.69 20.66
C GLU A 81 4.89 14.63 19.72
N TYR A 82 6.22 14.71 19.90
CA TYR A 82 7.11 15.47 19.01
C TYR A 82 7.01 15.01 17.55
N ILE A 83 6.96 13.70 17.32
CA ILE A 83 6.82 13.12 15.98
C ILE A 83 5.44 13.41 15.40
N GLN A 84 4.39 13.31 16.20
CA GLN A 84 3.03 13.64 15.75
C GLN A 84 2.91 15.11 15.32
N LEU A 85 3.57 16.01 16.04
CA LEU A 85 3.64 17.42 15.68
C LEU A 85 4.33 17.61 14.32
N ILE A 86 5.44 16.92 14.08
CA ILE A 86 6.16 16.98 12.79
C ILE A 86 5.28 16.44 11.67
N LEU A 87 4.63 15.28 11.84
CA LEU A 87 3.73 14.71 10.83
C LEU A 87 2.54 15.64 10.52
N SER A 88 2.06 16.40 11.50
CA SER A 88 1.06 17.45 11.30
C SER A 88 1.61 18.59 10.42
N GLY A 89 2.85 19.02 10.64
CA GLY A 89 3.55 19.99 9.79
C GLY A 89 3.74 19.47 8.36
N VAL A 90 4.22 18.23 8.21
CA VAL A 90 4.39 17.55 6.92
C VAL A 90 3.07 17.50 6.16
N ARG A 91 1.96 17.19 6.83
CA ARG A 91 0.64 17.14 6.18
C ARG A 91 0.25 18.50 5.60
N LYS A 92 0.57 19.60 6.28
CA LYS A 92 0.30 20.97 5.80
C LYS A 92 1.21 21.36 4.62
N LEU A 93 2.43 20.81 4.58
CA LEU A 93 3.43 21.06 3.54
C LEU A 93 3.38 20.02 2.40
N ALA A 94 2.53 19.01 2.52
CA ALA A 94 2.39 17.97 1.51
C ALA A 94 1.95 18.62 0.20
N PRO A 95 2.57 18.27 -0.94
CA PRO A 95 2.20 18.87 -2.21
C PRO A 95 0.75 18.52 -2.52
N SER A 96 0.00 19.45 -3.09
CA SER A 96 -1.41 19.25 -3.46
C SER A 96 -1.57 18.05 -4.42
N SER A 97 -0.55 17.77 -5.24
CA SER A 97 -0.48 16.57 -6.09
C SER A 97 -0.45 15.24 -5.34
N SER A 98 -0.14 15.23 -4.03
CA SER A 98 -0.13 14.01 -3.21
C SER A 98 -1.50 13.62 -2.67
N THR A 99 -2.49 14.50 -2.80
CA THR A 99 -3.88 14.23 -2.41
C THR A 99 -4.69 14.04 -3.67
N HIS A 100 -5.34 12.88 -3.79
CA HIS A 100 -6.31 12.64 -4.85
C HIS A 100 -7.71 12.80 -4.30
N ASP A 101 -8.57 13.43 -5.09
CA ASP A 101 -10.00 13.44 -4.80
C ASP A 101 -10.53 12.00 -4.71
N PRO A 102 -11.56 11.77 -3.88
CA PRO A 102 -12.25 10.49 -3.86
C PRO A 102 -12.64 10.07 -5.28
N ARG A 103 -12.38 8.81 -5.64
CA ARG A 103 -12.77 8.29 -6.95
C ARG A 103 -14.30 8.36 -7.08
N PRO A 104 -14.85 8.85 -8.21
CA PRO A 104 -16.28 8.87 -8.41
C PRO A 104 -16.86 7.45 -8.34
N PRO A 105 -18.11 7.29 -7.89
CA PRO A 105 -18.76 5.99 -7.88
C PRO A 105 -18.89 5.44 -9.30
N VAL A 106 -18.89 4.10 -9.40
CA VAL A 106 -19.20 3.40 -10.65
C VAL A 106 -20.72 3.30 -10.76
N TRP A 107 -21.29 3.73 -11.88
CA TRP A 107 -22.72 3.69 -12.17
C TRP A 107 -23.06 2.59 -13.17
N LEU A 108 -24.35 2.22 -13.26
CA LEU A 108 -24.86 1.28 -14.25
C LEU A 108 -24.53 1.72 -15.70
N ALA A 109 -24.57 3.01 -15.98
CA ALA A 109 -24.17 3.56 -17.28
C ALA A 109 -22.73 3.21 -17.67
N HIS A 110 -21.82 3.04 -16.70
CA HIS A 110 -20.46 2.58 -17.00
C HIS A 110 -20.43 1.09 -17.39
N LEU A 111 -21.30 0.27 -16.79
CA LEU A 111 -21.43 -1.14 -17.14
C LEU A 111 -22.03 -1.30 -18.53
N GLU A 112 -23.06 -0.51 -18.87
CA GLU A 112 -23.67 -0.47 -20.21
C GLU A 112 -22.63 -0.08 -21.27
N ALA A 113 -21.85 0.98 -21.02
CA ALA A 113 -20.79 1.39 -21.93
C ALA A 113 -19.70 0.32 -22.13
N ILE A 114 -19.40 -0.48 -21.10
CA ILE A 114 -18.50 -1.63 -21.21
C ILE A 114 -19.17 -2.75 -22.01
N TYR A 115 -20.44 -3.05 -21.75
CA TYR A 115 -21.19 -4.11 -22.43
C TYR A 115 -21.23 -3.89 -23.95
N ASP A 116 -21.47 -2.65 -24.39
CA ASP A 116 -21.64 -2.30 -25.79
C ASP A 116 -20.38 -2.49 -26.65
N VAL A 117 -19.19 -2.53 -26.03
CA VAL A 117 -17.91 -2.66 -26.74
C VAL A 117 -17.31 -4.06 -26.70
N LEU A 118 -17.93 -4.99 -25.96
CA LEU A 118 -17.42 -6.37 -25.81
C LEU A 118 -17.95 -7.30 -26.91
N ASP A 119 -17.07 -8.16 -27.42
CA ASP A 119 -17.47 -9.26 -28.31
C ASP A 119 -17.74 -10.53 -27.48
N PHE A 120 -19.02 -10.85 -27.28
CA PHE A 120 -19.42 -12.05 -26.51
C PHE A 120 -19.13 -13.39 -27.21
N LEU A 121 -18.65 -13.38 -28.46
CA LEU A 121 -18.09 -14.58 -29.09
C LEU A 121 -16.63 -14.81 -28.69
N ASN A 122 -15.95 -13.79 -28.18
CA ASN A 122 -14.61 -13.88 -27.62
C ASN A 122 -14.66 -14.29 -26.15
N SER A 123 -13.99 -15.41 -25.83
CA SER A 123 -13.93 -15.95 -24.47
C SER A 123 -13.21 -15.02 -23.47
N TYR A 124 -12.30 -14.17 -23.96
CA TYR A 124 -11.64 -13.16 -23.13
C TYR A 124 -12.61 -12.06 -22.71
N ASP A 125 -13.37 -11.50 -23.65
CA ASP A 125 -14.34 -10.43 -23.41
C ASP A 125 -15.47 -10.90 -22.50
N MET A 126 -15.94 -12.15 -22.68
CA MET A 126 -16.89 -12.79 -21.77
C MET A 126 -16.34 -12.92 -20.34
N ALA A 127 -15.05 -13.29 -20.19
CA ALA A 127 -14.41 -13.36 -18.88
C ALA A 127 -14.25 -11.97 -18.25
N CYS A 128 -13.90 -10.95 -19.03
CA CYS A 128 -13.87 -9.56 -18.58
C CYS A 128 -15.25 -9.10 -18.09
N TRP A 129 -16.32 -9.42 -18.83
CA TRP A 129 -17.68 -9.10 -18.41
C TRP A 129 -18.08 -9.77 -17.08
N ALA A 130 -17.72 -11.04 -16.90
CA ALA A 130 -17.96 -11.76 -15.64
C ALA A 130 -17.22 -11.13 -14.46
N VAL A 131 -15.98 -10.69 -14.65
CA VAL A 131 -15.19 -9.97 -13.64
C VAL A 131 -15.83 -8.62 -13.31
N VAL A 132 -16.27 -7.85 -14.31
CA VAL A 132 -16.94 -6.55 -14.11
C VAL A 132 -18.22 -6.73 -13.30
N CYS A 133 -19.08 -7.69 -13.67
CA CYS A 133 -20.30 -7.99 -12.94
C CYS A 133 -20.02 -8.40 -11.49
N THR A 134 -19.06 -9.29 -11.28
CA THR A 134 -18.70 -9.77 -9.93
C THR A 134 -18.14 -8.65 -9.06
N ALA A 135 -17.29 -7.78 -9.63
CA ALA A 135 -16.73 -6.63 -8.92
C ALA A 135 -17.81 -5.62 -8.54
N PHE A 136 -18.70 -5.27 -9.48
CA PHE A 136 -19.74 -4.27 -9.27
C PHE A 136 -20.79 -4.73 -8.25
N TRP A 137 -21.40 -5.89 -8.48
CA TRP A 137 -22.48 -6.40 -7.61
C TRP A 137 -21.97 -6.95 -6.29
N GLY A 138 -20.76 -7.52 -6.27
CA GLY A 138 -20.11 -7.99 -5.05
C GLY A 138 -19.43 -6.89 -4.24
N VAL A 139 -19.41 -5.63 -4.74
CA VAL A 139 -18.65 -4.52 -4.16
C VAL A 139 -17.18 -4.94 -3.89
N ALA A 140 -16.64 -5.75 -4.80
CA ALA A 140 -15.37 -6.43 -4.61
C ALA A 140 -14.23 -5.62 -5.25
N ARG A 141 -13.06 -5.62 -4.59
CA ARG A 141 -11.84 -5.06 -5.18
C ARG A 141 -11.40 -5.93 -6.36
N LEU A 142 -10.95 -5.32 -7.45
CA LEU A 142 -10.47 -6.06 -8.63
C LEU A 142 -9.41 -7.11 -8.28
N GLY A 143 -8.49 -6.82 -7.36
CA GLY A 143 -7.47 -7.77 -6.91
C GLY A 143 -8.01 -9.01 -6.15
N LYS A 144 -9.31 -9.09 -5.85
CA LYS A 144 -9.96 -10.28 -5.29
C LYS A 144 -10.66 -11.14 -6.34
N VAL A 145 -11.10 -10.51 -7.43
CA VAL A 145 -11.80 -11.18 -8.55
C VAL A 145 -10.89 -11.44 -9.75
N THR A 146 -9.65 -10.94 -9.73
CA THR A 146 -8.63 -11.18 -10.76
C THR A 146 -7.38 -11.78 -10.12
N VAL A 147 -6.61 -12.51 -10.94
CA VAL A 147 -5.33 -13.11 -10.55
C VAL A 147 -4.23 -12.67 -11.51
N SER A 148 -3.02 -12.50 -10.99
CA SER A 148 -1.85 -12.09 -11.78
C SER A 148 -1.38 -13.17 -12.76
N SER A 149 -1.72 -14.43 -12.50
CA SER A 149 -1.49 -15.57 -13.42
C SER A 149 -2.41 -16.74 -13.07
N ALA A 150 -2.62 -17.66 -14.01
CA ALA A 150 -3.35 -18.90 -13.76
C ALA A 150 -2.75 -19.76 -12.62
N LYS A 151 -1.44 -19.67 -12.38
CA LYS A 151 -0.75 -20.38 -11.29
C LYS A 151 -0.97 -19.74 -9.92
N ALA A 152 -1.44 -18.51 -9.87
CA ALA A 152 -1.68 -17.75 -8.65
C ALA A 152 -3.13 -17.84 -8.16
N ILE A 153 -3.93 -18.73 -8.76
CA ILE A 153 -5.29 -18.99 -8.31
C ILE A 153 -5.23 -19.70 -6.96
N ASP A 154 -5.72 -19.02 -5.92
CA ASP A 154 -5.98 -19.61 -4.63
C ASP A 154 -7.51 -19.84 -4.49
N PRO A 155 -7.99 -21.10 -4.48
CA PRO A 155 -9.41 -21.41 -4.35
C PRO A 155 -10.07 -20.86 -3.08
N THR A 156 -9.27 -20.52 -2.05
CA THR A 156 -9.78 -19.95 -0.79
C THR A 156 -9.92 -18.43 -0.83
N GLN A 157 -9.20 -17.75 -1.73
CA GLN A 157 -9.21 -16.29 -1.84
C GLN A 157 -9.81 -15.75 -3.14
N ASN A 158 -9.87 -16.58 -4.18
CA ASN A 158 -10.35 -16.20 -5.50
C ASN A 158 -11.67 -16.92 -5.81
N ILE A 159 -12.66 -16.15 -6.26
CA ILE A 159 -13.97 -16.69 -6.66
C ILE A 159 -13.78 -17.43 -7.98
N LEU A 160 -13.91 -18.76 -7.94
CA LEU A 160 -13.89 -19.61 -9.13
C LEU A 160 -15.33 -19.92 -9.54
N TRP A 161 -15.65 -19.70 -10.81
CA TRP A 161 -16.99 -19.95 -11.36
C TRP A 161 -17.47 -21.41 -11.18
N LYS A 162 -16.55 -22.38 -11.05
CA LYS A 162 -16.87 -23.78 -10.79
C LYS A 162 -17.45 -24.05 -9.39
N ALA A 163 -17.23 -23.18 -8.41
CA ALA A 163 -17.65 -23.40 -7.02
C ALA A 163 -19.11 -23.01 -6.74
N LEU A 164 -19.79 -22.35 -7.68
CA LEU A 164 -21.15 -21.83 -7.51
C LEU A 164 -22.24 -22.68 -8.21
N MET A 165 -21.87 -23.83 -8.78
CA MET A 165 -22.80 -24.75 -9.48
C MET A 165 -22.86 -26.16 -8.84
N THR A 166 -22.60 -26.25 -7.54
CA THR A 166 -22.90 -27.43 -6.71
C THR A 166 -23.87 -27.02 -5.62
#